data_AF-A0A1Y3NLR9-F1
#
_entry.id   AF-A0A1Y3NLR9-F1
#
_cell.length_a   1.000
_cell.length_b   1.000
_cell.length_c   1.000
_cell.angle_alpha   90.00
_cell.angle_beta   90.00
_cell.angle_gamma   90.00
#
_symmetry.space_group_name_H-M   'P 1'
#
loop_
_entity.id
_entity.type
_entity.pdbx_description
1 polymer ?
#
loop_
_entity_poly.entity_id
_entity_poly.type
_entity_poly.pdbx_seq_one_letter_code
_entity_poly.pdbx_strand_id
1 'polypeptide(L)'
;MFLNNNGKPVSLLDIVVYPQGYIVDRSFRFNKTENEILRKTIRFNVNSSPTSNLVEGFLKNNKKSSNHNRTNSSSQKKKSSKSKNDLNTTNDYNEKYVCSNLNEVASSISNVNAYTKEVSFKYKNMNSPNERVFYLFFYDDPYMISLNEIWRIFVHHVQR
;
A
#
# COMPACT_ATOMS: atom_id res chain seq x y z
N MET A 1 -0.72 5.17 29.96
CA MET A 1 -0.20 6.36 30.66
C MET A 1 1.25 6.08 31.02
N PHE A 2 2.19 6.82 30.44
CA PHE A 2 3.61 6.63 30.77
C PHE A 2 3.90 7.43 32.03
N LEU A 3 4.15 6.72 33.13
CA LEU A 3 4.49 7.29 34.42
C LEU A 3 6.01 7.19 34.64
N ASN A 4 6.61 8.18 35.29
CA ASN A 4 7.99 8.06 35.76
C ASN A 4 8.04 7.23 37.05
N ASN A 5 9.27 6.99 37.53
CA ASN A 5 9.53 6.25 38.78
C ASN A 5 8.88 6.89 40.02
N ASN A 6 8.42 8.14 39.94
CA ASN A 6 7.74 8.87 41.00
C ASN A 6 6.21 8.86 40.82
N GLY A 7 5.68 8.05 39.90
CA GLY A 7 4.25 7.93 39.62
C GLY A 7 3.64 9.15 38.91
N LYS A 8 4.45 10.08 38.39
CA LYS A 8 3.97 11.27 37.69
C LYS A 8 3.88 11.02 36.18
N PRO A 9 2.82 11.47 35.49
CA PRO A 9 2.72 11.39 34.04
C PRO A 9 3.86 12.15 33.37
N VAL A 10 4.51 11.51 32.40
CA VAL A 10 5.65 12.07 31.66
C VAL A 10 5.22 12.58 30.28
N SER A 11 4.09 12.08 29.77
CA SER A 11 3.48 12.57 28.53
C SER A 11 1.97 12.34 28.53
N LEU A 12 1.27 13.25 27.86
CA LEU A 12 -0.14 13.13 27.49
C LEU A 12 -0.18 13.13 25.95
N LEU A 13 -0.84 12.13 25.37
CA LEU A 13 -1.09 12.09 23.93
C LEU A 13 -2.54 12.52 23.72
N ASP A 14 -2.72 13.67 23.07
CA ASP A 14 -4.03 14.14 22.63
C ASP A 14 -4.31 13.56 21.25
N ILE A 15 -5.32 12.68 21.16
CA ILE A 15 -5.73 12.04 19.91
C ILE A 15 -7.10 12.59 19.56
N VAL A 16 -7.15 13.38 18.49
CA VAL A 16 -8.42 13.79 17.89
C VAL A 16 -8.80 12.76 16.84
N VAL A 17 -9.79 11.92 17.15
CA VAL A 17 -10.33 10.94 16.21
C VAL A 17 -11.48 11.58 15.44
N TYR A 18 -11.31 11.72 14.12
CA TYR A 18 -12.39 12.10 13.22
C TYR A 18 -12.94 10.82 12.56
N PRO A 19 -14.10 10.29 12.99
CA PRO A 19 -14.70 9.15 12.32
C PRO A 19 -15.10 9.54 10.90
N GLN A 20 -14.35 9.07 9.92
CA GLN A 20 -14.71 9.19 8.52
C GLN A 20 -15.87 8.22 8.24
N GLY A 21 -16.98 8.72 7.71
CA GLY A 21 -18.03 7.84 7.18
C GLY A 21 -17.45 6.97 6.07
N TYR A 22 -17.55 5.65 6.19
CA TYR A 22 -17.02 4.72 5.20
C TYR A 22 -18.01 4.56 4.04
N ILE A 23 -17.64 5.03 2.86
CA ILE A 23 -18.36 4.75 1.62
C ILE A 23 -17.76 3.48 1.03
N VAL A 24 -18.61 2.51 0.68
CA VAL A 24 -18.16 1.30 -0.03
C VAL A 24 -18.02 1.65 -1.50
N ASP A 25 -16.78 1.64 -2.01
CA ASP A 25 -16.50 1.91 -3.42
C ASP A 25 -16.97 0.77 -4.32
N ARG A 26 -16.76 -0.48 -3.88
CA ARG A 26 -17.05 -1.66 -4.69
C ARG A 26 -17.67 -2.78 -3.89
N SER A 27 -18.59 -3.49 -4.54
CA SER A 27 -19.20 -4.71 -3.99
C SER A 27 -19.04 -5.87 -4.97
N PHE A 28 -18.57 -7.01 -4.47
CA PHE A 28 -18.45 -8.25 -5.25
C PHE A 28 -19.26 -9.36 -4.61
N ARG A 29 -19.90 -10.22 -5.41
CA ARG A 29 -20.61 -11.41 -4.93
C ARG A 29 -20.03 -12.66 -5.56
N PHE A 30 -19.75 -13.65 -4.72
CA PHE A 30 -19.25 -14.95 -5.15
C PHE A 30 -20.14 -16.06 -4.60
N ASN A 31 -20.54 -16.99 -5.47
CA ASN A 31 -21.26 -18.18 -5.09
C ASN A 31 -20.27 -19.34 -5.01
N LYS A 32 -20.21 -20.02 -3.85
CA LYS A 32 -19.30 -21.12 -3.61
C LYS A 32 -19.97 -22.29 -2.92
N THR A 33 -19.52 -23.48 -3.28
CA THR A 33 -19.84 -24.73 -2.58
C THR A 33 -19.14 -24.77 -1.22
N GLU A 34 -19.70 -25.55 -0.31
CA GLU A 34 -19.14 -25.73 1.03
C GLU A 34 -17.74 -26.33 0.99
N ASN A 35 -16.92 -26.01 1.99
CA ASN A 35 -15.54 -26.52 2.17
C ASN A 35 -14.54 -26.20 1.04
N GLU A 36 -14.89 -25.37 0.07
CA GLU A 36 -13.94 -24.85 -0.92
C GLU A 36 -13.21 -23.58 -0.45
N ILE A 37 -11.95 -23.43 -0.87
CA ILE A 37 -11.22 -22.17 -0.73
C ILE A 37 -11.57 -21.26 -1.91
N LEU A 38 -12.14 -20.09 -1.63
CA LEU A 38 -12.32 -19.05 -2.65
C LEU A 38 -10.97 -18.40 -2.92
N ARG A 39 -10.51 -18.44 -4.16
CA ARG A 39 -9.34 -17.69 -4.65
C ARG A 39 -9.78 -16.78 -5.78
N LYS A 40 -9.52 -15.48 -5.64
CA LYS A 40 -9.88 -14.48 -6.64
C LYS A 40 -8.81 -13.42 -6.76
N THR A 41 -8.62 -12.95 -7.99
CA THR A 41 -7.78 -11.80 -8.31
C THR A 41 -8.65 -10.77 -9.00
N ILE A 42 -8.62 -9.54 -8.49
CA ILE A 42 -9.42 -8.43 -8.98
C ILE A 42 -8.50 -7.25 -9.20
N ARG A 43 -8.75 -6.48 -10.26
CA ARG A 43 -7.93 -5.32 -10.62
C ARG A 43 -8.57 -4.01 -10.19
N PHE A 44 -7.71 -3.03 -9.99
CA PHE A 44 -8.12 -1.66 -9.75
C PHE A 44 -7.15 -0.66 -10.32
N ASN A 45 -7.69 0.51 -10.64
CA ASN A 45 -6.89 1.62 -11.13
C ASN A 45 -6.35 2.41 -9.93
N VAL A 46 -5.08 2.76 -10.02
CA VAL A 46 -4.45 3.67 -9.07
C VAL A 46 -4.60 5.06 -9.64
N ASN A 47 -5.45 5.87 -9.02
CA ASN A 47 -5.49 7.29 -9.34
C ASN A 47 -4.17 7.89 -8.88
N SER A 48 -3.25 8.16 -9.80
CA SER A 48 -2.12 9.04 -9.52
C SER A 48 -2.68 10.42 -9.26
N SER A 49 -2.82 10.81 -7.99
CA SER A 49 -3.23 12.18 -7.67
C SER A 49 -2.27 13.15 -8.36
N PRO A 50 -2.74 14.19 -9.07
CA PRO A 50 -1.88 15.21 -9.67
C PRO A 50 -1.01 15.99 -8.67
N THR A 51 -1.29 15.87 -7.36
CA THR A 51 -0.63 16.66 -6.31
C THR A 51 0.83 16.28 -6.04
N SER A 52 1.30 15.10 -6.46
CA SER A 52 2.71 14.71 -6.28
C SER A 52 3.67 15.52 -7.17
N ASN A 53 3.23 15.96 -8.35
CA ASN A 53 4.07 16.72 -9.29
C ASN A 53 4.32 18.18 -8.85
N LEU A 54 3.44 18.76 -8.03
CA LEU A 54 3.61 20.13 -7.53
C LEU A 54 4.74 20.22 -6.49
N VAL A 55 4.89 19.20 -5.64
CA VAL A 55 5.92 19.19 -4.58
C VAL A 55 7.33 18.98 -5.16
N GLU A 56 7.46 18.21 -6.24
CA GLU A 56 8.76 17.95 -6.87
C GLU A 56 9.35 19.18 -7.58
N GLY A 57 8.49 20.09 -8.07
CA GLY A 57 8.91 21.39 -8.62
C GLY A 57 9.57 22.31 -7.59
N PHE A 58 9.14 22.24 -6.33
CA PHE A 58 9.72 23.06 -5.25
C PHE A 58 11.07 22.53 -4.74
N LEU A 59 11.30 21.21 -4.76
CA LEU A 59 12.53 20.60 -4.24
C LEU A 59 13.70 20.62 -5.24
N LYS A 60 13.46 20.70 -6.55
CA LYS A 60 14.53 20.71 -7.58
C LYS A 60 15.25 22.06 -7.73
N ASN A 61 14.70 23.15 -7.20
CA ASN A 61 15.28 24.49 -7.37
C ASN A 61 16.44 24.83 -6.42
N ASN A 62 16.74 23.99 -5.42
CA ASN A 62 17.79 24.29 -4.42
C ASN A 62 19.12 23.56 -4.63
N LYS A 63 19.38 22.93 -5.79
CA LYS A 63 20.68 22.28 -6.10
C LYS A 63 21.43 22.93 -7.28
N LYS A 64 21.56 24.26 -7.27
CA LYS A 64 22.53 24.99 -8.12
C LYS A 64 23.30 26.05 -7.33
N SER A 65 24.35 25.61 -6.65
CA SER A 65 25.56 26.38 -6.29
C SER A 65 26.59 25.33 -5.86
N SER A 66 27.86 25.28 -6.25
CA SER A 66 28.79 26.25 -6.83
C SER A 66 29.91 25.44 -7.49
N ASN A 67 30.38 25.88 -8.66
CA ASN A 67 31.55 25.34 -9.35
C ASN A 67 32.82 25.90 -8.73
N HIS A 68 33.78 25.04 -8.37
CA HIS A 68 35.20 25.43 -8.36
C HIS A 68 36.05 24.33 -9.02
N ASN A 69 36.53 24.67 -10.22
CA ASN A 69 37.52 23.91 -10.96
C ASN A 69 38.90 24.09 -10.33
N ARG A 70 39.63 22.99 -10.09
CA ARG A 70 41.10 22.98 -10.12
C ARG A 70 41.61 21.73 -10.82
N THR A 71 42.38 21.98 -11.87
CA THR A 71 43.12 21.03 -12.71
C THR A 71 44.37 20.54 -11.97
N ASN A 72 44.74 19.26 -12.15
CA ASN A 72 46.03 18.90 -12.78
C ASN A 72 46.23 17.37 -12.92
N SER A 73 46.99 17.08 -13.97
CA SER A 73 47.40 15.83 -14.62
C SER A 73 48.02 14.72 -13.75
N SER A 74 47.75 13.44 -14.08
CA SER A 74 48.69 12.54 -14.81
C SER A 74 48.33 11.03 -14.70
N SER A 75 48.57 10.32 -15.81
CA SER A 75 48.91 8.89 -15.96
C SER A 75 47.92 7.75 -15.61
N GLN A 76 47.44 7.11 -16.69
CA GLN A 76 47.41 5.66 -16.97
C GLN A 76 46.89 4.65 -15.92
N LYS A 77 45.73 4.02 -16.21
CA LYS A 77 45.63 2.57 -16.50
C LYS A 77 44.19 2.16 -16.85
N LYS A 78 44.01 1.61 -18.06
CA LYS A 78 42.82 0.85 -18.47
C LYS A 78 42.72 -0.41 -17.61
N LYS A 79 41.61 -0.60 -16.89
CA LYS A 79 41.05 -1.93 -16.58
C LYS A 79 39.53 -1.87 -16.63
N SER A 80 39.00 -2.77 -17.44
CA SER A 80 37.59 -3.09 -17.65
C SER A 80 36.88 -3.43 -16.34
N SER A 81 35.76 -2.76 -16.09
CA SER A 81 34.59 -3.41 -15.48
C SER A 81 33.35 -2.61 -15.87
N LYS A 82 32.46 -3.30 -16.58
CA LYS A 82 31.18 -2.78 -17.05
C LYS A 82 30.22 -2.81 -15.87
N SER A 83 30.29 -1.83 -14.97
CA SER A 83 29.25 -1.64 -13.95
C SER A 83 28.10 -0.86 -14.60
N LYS A 84 27.12 -1.59 -15.13
CA LYS A 84 25.78 -1.03 -15.32
C LYS A 84 25.24 -0.73 -13.92
N ASN A 85 25.43 0.51 -13.48
CA ASN A 85 24.70 1.04 -12.33
C ASN A 85 23.30 1.35 -12.82
N ASP A 86 22.46 0.33 -12.89
CA ASP A 86 21.01 0.49 -12.95
C ASP A 86 20.52 0.88 -11.54
N LEU A 87 20.86 2.10 -11.10
CA LEU A 87 20.14 2.76 -10.01
C LEU A 87 18.84 3.33 -10.60
N ASN A 88 17.94 2.45 -11.00
CA ASN A 88 16.53 2.79 -11.14
C ASN A 88 15.93 2.76 -9.74
N THR A 89 16.26 3.76 -8.92
CA THR A 89 15.42 4.13 -7.79
C THR A 89 14.18 4.81 -8.38
N THR A 90 13.30 4.00 -8.96
CA THR A 90 11.91 4.40 -9.19
C THR A 90 11.31 4.55 -7.81
N ASN A 91 11.29 5.77 -7.29
CA ASN A 91 10.48 6.12 -6.13
C ASN A 91 9.04 5.75 -6.50
N ASP A 92 8.58 4.58 -6.04
CA ASP A 92 7.27 4.02 -6.37
C ASP A 92 6.24 4.76 -5.52
N TYR A 93 5.95 6.02 -5.88
CA TYR A 93 4.96 6.89 -5.23
C TYR A 93 3.53 6.34 -5.27
N ASN A 94 3.33 5.13 -5.81
CA ASN A 94 2.07 4.45 -5.95
C ASN A 94 1.99 3.19 -5.07
N GLU A 95 2.85 2.98 -4.07
CA GLU A 95 2.66 1.86 -3.13
C GLU A 95 1.26 1.90 -2.49
N LYS A 96 0.56 0.76 -2.51
CA LYS A 96 -0.77 0.60 -1.91
C LYS A 96 -0.73 -0.64 -1.04
N TYR A 97 -1.39 -0.56 0.10
CA TYR A 97 -1.42 -1.60 1.13
C TYR A 97 -2.84 -2.15 1.25
N VAL A 98 -2.99 -3.46 1.48
CA VAL A 98 -4.31 -4.10 1.65
C VAL A 98 -4.39 -4.81 2.99
N CYS A 99 -5.53 -4.68 3.66
CA CYS A 99 -5.89 -5.53 4.79
C CYS A 99 -7.34 -6.00 4.70
N SER A 100 -7.67 -7.00 5.52
CA SER A 100 -9.01 -7.54 5.66
C SER A 100 -9.46 -7.37 7.11
N ASN A 101 -10.76 -7.15 7.35
CA ASN A 101 -11.32 -7.20 8.71
C ASN A 101 -11.48 -8.63 9.25
N LEU A 102 -11.23 -9.65 8.41
CA LEU A 102 -11.46 -11.04 8.72
C LEU A 102 -10.16 -11.84 8.59
N ASN A 103 -9.78 -12.54 9.67
CA ASN A 103 -8.49 -13.25 9.79
C ASN A 103 -8.37 -14.43 8.82
N GLU A 104 -9.48 -15.03 8.41
CA GLU A 104 -9.53 -16.15 7.45
C GLU A 104 -9.30 -15.71 6.00
N VAL A 105 -9.15 -14.40 5.76
CA VAL A 105 -8.86 -13.82 4.45
C VAL A 105 -7.39 -13.42 4.40
N ALA A 106 -6.65 -14.05 3.50
CA ALA A 106 -5.32 -13.59 3.12
C ALA A 106 -5.44 -12.77 1.84
N SER A 107 -4.83 -11.59 1.80
CA SER A 107 -4.80 -10.71 0.63
C SER A 107 -3.40 -10.21 0.33
N SER A 108 -3.08 -10.05 -0.96
CA SER A 108 -1.83 -9.46 -1.43
C SER A 108 -2.09 -8.53 -2.61
N ILE A 109 -1.38 -7.42 -2.68
CA ILE A 109 -1.38 -6.53 -3.84
C ILE A 109 -0.13 -6.81 -4.69
N SER A 110 -0.31 -6.79 -6.00
CA SER A 110 0.78 -6.75 -6.97
C SER A 110 0.55 -5.63 -7.99
N ASN A 111 1.65 -5.08 -8.49
CA ASN A 111 1.63 -4.10 -9.58
C ASN A 111 1.45 -4.86 -10.90
N VAL A 112 0.44 -4.47 -11.70
CA VAL A 112 0.29 -4.96 -13.08
C VAL A 112 0.96 -3.99 -14.04
N ASN A 113 0.71 -2.70 -13.86
CA ASN A 113 1.37 -1.60 -14.57
C ASN A 113 1.36 -0.34 -13.67
N ALA A 114 1.82 0.80 -14.21
CA ALA A 114 1.91 2.06 -13.45
C ALA A 114 0.55 2.60 -12.94
N TYR A 115 -0.55 2.25 -13.59
CA TYR A 115 -1.90 2.78 -13.33
C TYR A 115 -2.88 1.70 -12.84
N THR A 116 -2.47 0.43 -12.82
CA THR A 116 -3.33 -0.70 -12.51
C THR A 116 -2.62 -1.64 -11.54
N LYS A 117 -3.28 -1.90 -10.43
CA LYS A 117 -2.89 -2.91 -9.45
C LYS A 117 -3.89 -4.05 -9.46
N GLU A 118 -3.45 -5.18 -8.94
CA GLU A 118 -4.34 -6.30 -8.66
C GLU A 118 -4.24 -6.69 -7.19
N VAL A 119 -5.39 -7.09 -6.65
CA VAL A 119 -5.48 -7.73 -5.35
C VAL A 119 -5.82 -9.19 -5.58
N SER A 120 -4.99 -10.07 -5.06
CA SER A 120 -5.29 -11.49 -4.96
C SER A 120 -5.69 -11.80 -3.54
N PHE A 121 -6.83 -12.43 -3.35
CA PHE A 121 -7.28 -12.85 -2.03
C PHE A 121 -7.70 -14.32 -2.01
N LYS A 122 -7.49 -14.93 -0.85
CA LYS A 122 -7.90 -16.28 -0.52
C LYS A 122 -8.77 -16.21 0.73
N TYR A 123 -9.96 -16.78 0.65
CA TYR A 123 -10.85 -16.91 1.78
C TYR A 123 -11.04 -18.40 2.08
N LYS A 124 -10.65 -18.81 3.30
CA LYS A 124 -10.86 -20.17 3.77
C LYS A 124 -12.28 -20.28 4.33
N ASN A 125 -13.08 -21.12 3.70
CA ASN A 125 -14.43 -21.38 4.13
C ASN A 125 -14.44 -22.24 5.42
N MET A 126 -15.28 -21.87 6.39
CA MET A 126 -15.50 -22.61 7.63
C MET A 126 -17.00 -22.88 7.77
N ASN A 127 -17.40 -24.15 7.62
CA ASN A 127 -18.71 -24.78 7.87
C ASN A 127 -20.01 -24.08 7.38
N SER A 128 -20.93 -24.89 6.86
CA SER A 128 -22.31 -24.54 6.43
C SER A 128 -23.20 -23.95 7.54
N PRO A 129 -24.29 -23.20 7.25
CA PRO A 129 -24.59 -22.36 6.09
C PRO A 129 -24.58 -20.89 6.53
N ASN A 130 -23.70 -20.06 5.99
CA ASN A 130 -23.66 -18.63 6.33
C ASN A 130 -23.36 -17.79 5.11
N GLU A 131 -24.21 -16.82 4.80
CA GLU A 131 -23.75 -15.67 4.03
C GLU A 131 -22.62 -15.02 4.81
N ARG A 132 -21.48 -14.83 4.15
CA ARG A 132 -20.30 -14.22 4.77
C ARG A 132 -19.98 -12.95 4.03
N VAL A 133 -19.84 -11.87 4.80
CA VAL A 133 -19.42 -10.56 4.30
C VAL A 133 -18.12 -10.18 4.98
N PHE A 134 -17.13 -9.81 4.17
CA PHE A 134 -15.90 -9.22 4.66
C PHE A 134 -15.53 -8.02 3.81
N TYR A 135 -14.60 -7.22 4.32
CA TYR A 135 -14.13 -5.99 3.71
C TYR A 135 -12.65 -6.10 3.40
N LEU A 136 -12.25 -5.59 2.24
CA LEU A 136 -10.87 -5.30 1.93
C LEU A 136 -10.69 -3.78 1.97
N PHE A 137 -9.68 -3.34 2.73
CA PHE A 137 -9.32 -1.93 2.86
C PHE A 137 -8.02 -1.69 2.14
N PHE A 138 -7.99 -0.63 1.34
CA PHE A 138 -6.83 -0.22 0.58
C PHE A 138 -6.29 1.08 1.17
N TYR A 139 -5.00 1.12 1.48
CA TYR A 139 -4.34 2.27 2.07
C TYR A 139 -3.21 2.79 1.19
N ASP A 140 -2.93 4.07 1.34
CA ASP A 140 -1.90 4.79 0.59
C ASP A 140 -0.57 4.88 1.34
N ASP A 141 -0.54 4.43 2.59
CA ASP A 141 0.62 4.44 3.46
C ASP A 141 0.78 3.10 4.20
N PRO A 142 2.02 2.74 4.58
CA PRO A 142 2.30 1.50 5.29
C PRO A 142 1.72 1.46 6.72
N TYR A 143 1.34 2.60 7.29
CA TYR A 143 0.79 2.70 8.64
C TYR A 143 -0.74 2.64 8.66
N MET A 144 -1.38 2.46 7.50
CA MET A 144 -2.83 2.35 7.33
C MET A 144 -3.61 3.57 7.85
N ILE A 145 -3.03 4.76 7.74
CA ILE A 145 -3.64 6.02 8.21
C ILE A 145 -4.54 6.63 7.12
N SER A 146 -4.10 6.55 5.86
CA SER A 146 -4.73 7.12 4.68
C SER A 146 -5.49 6.05 3.91
N LEU A 147 -6.75 5.84 4.28
CA LEU A 147 -7.66 4.94 3.58
C LEU A 147 -8.02 5.51 2.20
N ASN A 148 -7.95 4.66 1.17
CA ASN A 148 -8.17 5.01 -0.22
C ASN A 148 -9.46 4.42 -0.78
N GLU A 149 -9.62 3.10 -0.67
CA GLU A 149 -10.84 2.43 -1.11
C GLU A 149 -11.26 1.34 -0.12
N ILE A 150 -12.55 1.04 -0.11
CA ILE A 150 -13.17 -0.04 0.67
C ILE A 150 -13.97 -0.92 -0.26
N TRP A 151 -13.65 -2.22 -0.27
CA TRP A 151 -14.40 -3.19 -1.04
C TRP A 151 -15.14 -4.13 -0.12
N ARG A 152 -16.43 -4.32 -0.38
CA ARG A 152 -17.27 -5.27 0.32
C ARG A 152 -17.42 -6.55 -0.50
N ILE A 153 -17.05 -7.67 0.08
CA ILE A 153 -17.10 -8.98 -0.57
C ILE A 153 -18.17 -9.82 0.10
N PHE A 154 -19.15 -10.26 -0.69
CA PHE A 154 -20.16 -11.24 -0.29
C PHE A 154 -19.76 -12.62 -0.81
N VAL A 155 -19.80 -13.60 0.08
CA VAL A 155 -19.64 -15.01 -0.24
C VAL A 155 -20.92 -15.73 0.15
N HIS A 156 -21.68 -16.16 -0.85
CA HIS A 156 -22.88 -16.97 -0.67
C HIS A 156 -22.53 -18.45 -0.82
N HIS A 157 -23.01 -19.24 0.13
CA HIS A 157 -22.80 -20.68 0.14
C HIS A 157 -24.00 -21.32 -0.55
N VAL A 158 -23.75 -22.04 -1.64
CA VAL A 158 -24.79 -22.80 -2.34
C VAL A 158 -24.72 -24.24 -1.84
N GLN A 159 -25.75 -24.66 -1.10
CA GLN A 159 -25.96 -26.07 -0.78
C GLN A 159 -26.26 -26.83 -2.07
N ARG A 160 -25.64 -28.01 -2.22
CA ARG A 160 -25.85 -28.90 -3.35
C ARG A 160 -26.74 -30.06 -2.93
#